data_AF-A0A376CNN3-F1
#
_entry.id   AF-A0A376CNN3-F1
#
_cell.length_a   1.000
_cell.length_b   1.000
_cell.length_c   1.000
_cell.angle_alpha   90.00
_cell.angle_beta   90.00
_cell.angle_gamma   90.00
#
_symmetry.space_group_name_H-M   'P 1'
#
loop_
_entity.id
_entity.type
_entity.pdbx_description
1 polymer ?
#
loop_
_entity_poly.entity_id
_entity_poly.type
_entity_poly.pdbx_seq_one_letter_code
_entity_poly.pdbx_strand_id
1 'polypeptide(L)' 'MPPKKQPKSPIYNRVRALRADHSMTRKQLAELIDVNPQTV' A
#
# COMPACT_ATOMS: atom_id res chain seq x y z
N MET A 1 20.72 16.57 -22.46
CA MET A 1 19.82 16.92 -21.34
C MET A 1 19.74 15.72 -20.42
N PRO A 2 19.86 15.85 -19.09
CA PRO A 2 19.84 14.69 -18.22
C PRO A 2 18.42 14.08 -18.28
N PRO A 3 18.28 12.74 -18.23
CA PRO A 3 16.96 12.13 -18.13
C PRO A 3 16.28 12.72 -16.91
N LYS A 4 15.13 13.38 -17.13
CA LYS A 4 14.30 13.97 -16.06
C LYS A 4 14.19 12.93 -14.96
N LYS A 5 14.73 13.23 -13.77
CA LYS A 5 14.51 12.42 -12.57
C LYS A 5 13.00 12.26 -12.47
N GLN A 6 12.50 11.08 -12.81
CA GLN A 6 11.11 10.74 -12.58
C GLN A 6 10.87 11.04 -11.11
N PRO A 7 9.81 11.76 -10.73
CA PRO A 7 9.45 11.84 -9.33
C PRO A 7 9.12 10.41 -8.93
N LYS A 8 10.08 9.71 -8.31
CA LYS A 8 9.81 8.55 -7.49
C LYS A 8 9.05 9.13 -6.31
N SER A 9 7.75 9.37 -6.50
CA SER A 9 6.84 9.58 -5.39
C SER A 9 7.18 8.46 -4.42
N PRO A 10 7.67 8.77 -3.21
CA PRO A 10 8.10 7.72 -2.31
C PRO A 10 6.90 6.79 -2.18
N ILE A 11 7.11 5.49 -2.33
CA ILE A 11 6.04 4.51 -2.18
C ILE A 11 5.72 4.51 -0.68
N TYR A 12 4.99 5.52 -0.24
CA TYR A 12 4.43 5.59 1.10
C TYR A 12 3.28 4.60 1.08
N ASN A 13 3.62 3.32 1.28
CA ASN A 13 2.72 2.22 1.61
C ASN A 13 1.32 2.38 0.98
N ARG A 14 1.22 2.31 -0.36
CA ARG A 14 -0.07 2.43 -1.09
C ARG A 14 -1.11 1.49 -0.49
N VAL A 15 -0.69 0.32 -0.03
CA VAL A 15 -1.54 -0.64 0.68
C VAL A 15 -2.21 -0.01 1.91
N ARG A 16 -1.49 0.76 2.73
CA ARG A 16 -2.07 1.44 3.90
C ARG A 16 -3.03 2.57 3.50
N ALA A 17 -2.67 3.36 2.48
CA ALA A 17 -3.51 4.44 1.99
C ALA A 17 -4.79 3.88 1.36
N LEU A 18 -4.68 2.95 0.42
CA LEU A 18 -5.80 2.26 -0.21
C LEU A 18 -6.67 1.52 0.82
N ARG A 19 -6.07 0.85 1.81
CA ARG A 19 -6.84 0.23 2.89
C ARG A 19 -7.67 1.27 3.66
N ALA A 20 -7.10 2.45 3.93
CA ALA A 20 -7.81 3.52 4.62
C ALA A 20 -8.91 4.14 3.74
N ASP A 21 -8.63 4.39 2.46
CA ASP A 21 -9.61 4.90 1.48
C ASP A 21 -10.81 3.96 1.34
N HIS A 22 -10.55 2.65 1.38
CA HIS A 22 -11.58 1.60 1.34
C HIS A 22 -12.17 1.28 2.72
N SER A 23 -11.88 2.07 3.77
CA SER A 23 -12.38 1.87 5.15
C SER A 23 -12.17 0.44 5.69
N MET A 24 -11.10 -0.22 5.25
CA MET A 24 -10.81 -1.62 5.52
C MET A 24 -9.84 -1.75 6.70
N THR A 25 -9.92 -2.81 7.49
CA THR A 25 -8.95 -3.13 8.56
C THR A 25 -7.79 -3.97 8.03
N ARG A 26 -6.66 -4.03 8.77
CA ARG A 26 -5.52 -4.89 8.35
C ARG A 26 -5.92 -6.36 8.24
N LYS A 27 -6.82 -6.82 9.12
CA LYS A 27 -7.36 -8.18 9.12
C LYS A 27 -8.16 -8.48 7.85
N GLN A 28 -9.10 -7.59 7.50
CA GLN A 28 -9.91 -7.74 6.29
C GLN A 28 -9.04 -7.75 5.02
N LEU A 29 -8.01 -6.90 4.95
CA LEU A 29 -7.08 -6.94 3.83
C LEU A 29 -6.33 -8.28 3.77
N ALA A 30 -5.87 -8.76 4.92
CA ALA A 30 -5.11 -9.99 5.01
C ALA A 30 -5.93 -11.23 4.62
N GLU A 31 -7.22 -11.27 4.98
CA GLU A 31 -8.18 -12.30 4.56
C GLU A 31 -8.39 -12.30 3.04
N LEU A 32 -8.44 -11.13 2.39
CA LEU A 32 -8.64 -11.04 0.94
C LEU A 32 -7.44 -11.53 0.12
N ILE A 33 -6.23 -11.42 0.67
CA ILE A 33 -4.98 -11.76 -0.03
C ILE A 33 -4.30 -13.02 0.56
N ASP A 34 -4.96 -13.70 1.49
CA ASP A 34 -4.49 -14.90 2.18
C ASP A 34 -3.07 -14.76 2.79
N VAL A 35 -2.87 -13.68 3.56
CA VAL A 35 -1.62 -13.45 4.29
C VAL A 35 -1.86 -13.26 5.78
N ASN A 36 -0.80 -13.34 6.58
CA ASN A 36 -0.90 -13.09 8.02
C ASN A 36 -1.18 -11.60 8.30
N PRO A 37 -2.23 -11.23 9.06
CA PRO A 37 -2.55 -9.83 9.40
C PRO A 37 -1.42 -9.04 10.08
N GLN A 38 -0.47 -9.71 10.74
CA GLN A 38 0.69 -9.08 11.38
C GLN A 38 1.74 -8.62 10.37
N THR A 39 1.71 -9.17 9.15
CA THR A 39 2.61 -8.81 8.04
C THR A 39 2.06 -7.70 7.13
N VAL A 40 0.83 -7.24 7.40
CA VAL A 40 0.09 -6.19 6.69
C VAL A 40 0.23 -4.83 7.37
#